data_AF-A0A382ZNM5-F1
#
_entry.id   AF-A0A382ZNM5-F1
#
_cell.length_a   1.000
_cell.length_b   1.000
_cell.length_c   1.000
_cell.angle_alpha   90.00
_cell.angle_beta   90.00
_cell.angle_gamma   90.00
#
_symmetry.space_group_name_H-M   'P 1'
#
loop_
_entity.id
_entity.type
_entity.pdbx_description
1 polymer ?
#
loop_
_entity_poly.entity_id
_entity_poly.type
_entity_poly.pdbx_seq_one_letter_code
_entity_poly.pdbx_strand_id
1 'polypeptide(L)'
;IQIPDEISKTNELLKLGKSIYTEIGCNKCHGETGKGDGPSSNILVDSWGYPIIPRDFTSGVYLGGGQTQDLYLRFVGGMDGTPMPAYGNLSELLGKPKEDEKKLAWSLVHYVKSLETGISEEAINTPEDGKITALAVSKRTKSDKLLDASSSLWNKADSYSIPISRLWQSDNVNYQVVEVQAVYNSKYIAIKLEWDDITSDTSLYRVQDFQDAAAIQFSIDGTMDFHGMGSKDHPTDIWFWKSEWQMQKNSDTDSN
;
A
#
# COMPACT_ATOMS: atom_id res chain seq x y z
N ILE A 1 0.69 23.74 -18.22
CA ILE A 1 -0.73 23.34 -18.32
C ILE A 1 -1.50 24.25 -17.37
N GLN A 2 -2.48 25.02 -17.85
CA GLN A 2 -3.35 25.82 -16.99
C GLN A 2 -4.47 24.93 -16.45
N ILE A 3 -4.67 24.91 -15.14
CA ILE A 3 -5.74 24.12 -14.51
C ILE A 3 -7.02 24.97 -14.54
N PRO A 4 -8.11 24.49 -15.18
CA PRO A 4 -9.38 25.19 -15.18
C PRO A 4 -10.06 25.10 -13.82
N ASP A 5 -10.98 26.01 -13.49
CA ASP A 5 -11.67 25.97 -12.18
C ASP A 5 -12.35 24.62 -11.93
N GLU A 6 -12.23 24.11 -10.71
CA GLU A 6 -12.83 22.82 -10.35
C GLU A 6 -14.37 22.88 -10.44
N ILE A 7 -14.96 21.84 -11.03
CA ILE A 7 -16.42 21.65 -11.03
C ILE A 7 -16.78 20.81 -9.81
N SER A 8 -17.75 21.27 -9.01
CA SER A 8 -18.19 20.55 -7.81
C SER A 8 -18.61 19.11 -8.13
N LYS A 9 -18.16 18.16 -7.30
CA LYS A 9 -18.50 16.75 -7.40
C LYS A 9 -20.02 16.53 -7.30
N THR A 10 -20.58 15.82 -8.26
CA THR A 10 -21.99 15.37 -8.25
C THR A 10 -22.09 13.90 -8.66
N ASN A 11 -23.20 13.25 -8.35
CA ASN A 11 -23.46 11.86 -8.75
C ASN A 11 -23.46 11.68 -10.28
N GLU A 12 -23.87 12.70 -11.03
CA GLU A 12 -23.84 12.67 -12.50
C GLU A 12 -22.40 12.69 -13.03
N LEU A 13 -21.54 13.55 -12.48
CA LEU A 13 -20.12 13.59 -12.85
C LEU A 13 -19.38 12.31 -12.45
N LEU A 14 -19.75 11.68 -11.34
CA LEU A 14 -19.19 10.38 -10.95
C LEU A 14 -19.55 9.27 -11.94
N LYS A 15 -20.82 9.20 -12.37
CA LYS A 15 -21.24 8.24 -13.40
C LYS A 15 -20.53 8.48 -14.72
N LEU A 16 -20.40 9.75 -15.11
CA LEU A 16 -19.67 10.13 -16.32
C LEU A 16 -18.19 9.74 -16.22
N GLY A 17 -17.53 10.06 -15.10
CA GLY A 17 -16.14 9.71 -14.85
C GLY A 17 -15.89 8.20 -14.87
N LYS A 18 -16.81 7.40 -14.31
CA LYS A 18 -16.78 5.94 -14.41
C LYS A 18 -16.85 5.47 -15.86
N SER A 19 -17.76 6.04 -16.66
CA SER A 19 -17.89 5.71 -18.09
C SER A 19 -16.58 5.99 -18.82
N ILE A 20 -16.02 7.19 -18.62
CA ILE A 20 -14.75 7.62 -19.21
C ILE A 20 -13.63 6.65 -18.83
N TYR A 21 -13.49 6.33 -17.55
CA TYR A 21 -12.46 5.43 -17.02
C TYR A 21 -12.45 4.06 -17.73
N THR A 22 -13.63 3.51 -18.01
CA THR A 22 -13.76 2.24 -18.74
C THR A 22 -13.58 2.42 -20.25
N GLU A 23 -14.18 3.45 -20.86
CA GLU A 23 -14.16 3.67 -22.31
C GLU A 23 -12.76 3.96 -22.85
N ILE A 24 -11.96 4.76 -22.15
CA ILE A 24 -10.58 5.07 -22.55
C ILE A 24 -9.57 4.01 -22.08
N GLY A 25 -10.04 2.96 -21.39
CA GLY A 25 -9.25 1.80 -21.01
C GLY A 25 -8.38 1.96 -19.77
N CYS A 26 -8.65 2.92 -18.87
CA CYS A 26 -7.90 3.04 -17.61
C CYS A 26 -7.97 1.75 -16.79
N ASN A 27 -9.13 1.09 -16.78
CA ASN A 27 -9.38 -0.20 -16.12
C ASN A 27 -8.50 -1.35 -16.64
N LYS A 28 -7.96 -1.27 -17.86
CA LYS A 28 -7.09 -2.31 -18.42
C LYS A 28 -5.79 -2.44 -17.63
N CYS A 29 -5.28 -1.34 -17.12
CA CYS A 29 -4.08 -1.30 -16.29
C CYS A 29 -4.44 -1.18 -14.81
N HIS A 30 -5.32 -0.25 -14.45
CA HIS A 30 -5.62 0.08 -13.06
C HIS A 30 -6.72 -0.81 -12.42
N GLY A 31 -7.36 -1.70 -13.20
CA GLY A 31 -8.47 -2.54 -12.73
C GLY A 31 -9.79 -1.78 -12.62
N GLU A 32 -10.90 -2.51 -12.47
CA GLU A 32 -12.24 -1.91 -12.37
C GLU A 32 -12.42 -1.09 -11.07
N THR A 33 -11.73 -1.49 -10.02
CA THR A 33 -11.78 -0.89 -8.68
C THR A 33 -10.63 0.07 -8.40
N GLY A 34 -9.70 0.24 -9.35
CA GLY A 34 -8.54 1.13 -9.19
C GLY A 34 -7.39 0.54 -8.38
N LYS A 35 -7.37 -0.78 -8.12
CA LYS A 35 -6.34 -1.46 -7.32
C LYS A 35 -5.00 -1.65 -8.03
N GLY A 36 -4.90 -1.31 -9.31
CA GLY A 36 -3.70 -1.60 -10.10
C GLY A 36 -3.64 -3.05 -10.59
N ASP A 37 -4.75 -3.78 -10.53
CA ASP A 37 -4.88 -5.21 -10.83
C ASP A 37 -5.56 -5.48 -12.19
N GLY A 38 -5.50 -4.50 -13.11
CA GLY A 38 -6.06 -4.65 -14.44
C GLY A 38 -5.39 -5.80 -15.22
N PRO A 39 -6.04 -6.37 -16.25
CA PRO A 39 -5.50 -7.49 -17.01
C PRO A 39 -4.13 -7.25 -17.66
N SER A 40 -3.73 -5.99 -17.84
CA SER A 40 -2.42 -5.62 -18.39
C SER A 40 -1.41 -5.19 -17.33
N SER A 41 -1.78 -5.09 -16.05
CA SER A 41 -0.93 -4.59 -14.96
C SER A 41 0.45 -5.26 -14.89
N ASN A 42 0.47 -6.60 -14.91
CA ASN A 42 1.68 -7.40 -14.69
C ASN A 42 2.64 -7.48 -15.90
N ILE A 43 2.28 -6.88 -17.04
CA ILE A 43 3.09 -6.92 -18.27
C ILE A 43 3.60 -5.54 -18.69
N LEU A 44 3.33 -4.50 -17.90
CA LEU A 44 3.78 -3.15 -18.20
C LEU A 44 5.27 -2.98 -17.89
N VAL A 45 5.95 -2.25 -18.78
CA VAL A 45 7.35 -1.88 -18.62
C VAL A 45 7.53 -0.38 -18.86
N ASP A 46 8.49 0.22 -18.16
CA ASP A 46 8.90 1.59 -18.38
C ASP A 46 9.75 1.75 -19.65
N SER A 47 10.16 2.98 -19.97
CA SER A 47 10.98 3.27 -21.15
C SER A 47 12.37 2.65 -21.14
N TRP A 48 12.83 2.18 -19.97
CA TRP A 48 14.11 1.49 -19.80
C TRP A 48 13.94 -0.04 -19.77
N GLY A 49 12.72 -0.55 -19.92
CA GLY A 49 12.40 -1.97 -19.94
C GLY A 49 12.26 -2.60 -18.56
N TYR A 50 12.14 -1.80 -17.49
CA TYR A 50 11.86 -2.32 -16.15
C TYR A 50 10.37 -2.50 -15.94
N PRO A 51 9.93 -3.58 -15.26
CA PRO A 51 8.53 -3.73 -14.87
C PRO A 51 8.04 -2.51 -14.09
N ILE A 52 6.83 -2.06 -14.41
CA ILE A 52 6.20 -0.94 -13.70
C ILE A 52 4.74 -1.28 -13.41
N ILE A 53 4.35 -1.16 -12.15
CA ILE A 53 3.00 -1.55 -11.71
C ILE A 53 2.13 -0.29 -11.63
N PRO A 54 0.89 -0.33 -12.14
CA PRO A 54 -0.07 0.77 -12.00
C PRO A 54 -0.32 1.09 -10.52
N ARG A 55 -0.49 2.37 -10.21
CA ARG A 55 -0.78 2.79 -8.83
C ARG A 55 -2.15 2.27 -8.39
N ASP A 56 -2.20 1.72 -7.18
CA ASP A 56 -3.43 1.48 -6.43
C ASP A 56 -4.01 2.81 -5.92
N PHE A 57 -5.12 3.22 -6.53
CA PHE A 57 -5.86 4.43 -6.19
C PHE A 57 -6.69 4.27 -4.91
N THR A 58 -7.01 3.04 -4.50
CA THR A 58 -7.82 2.81 -3.28
C THR A 58 -7.09 3.28 -2.03
N SER A 59 -5.74 3.24 -2.06
CA SER A 59 -4.88 3.80 -1.01
C SER A 59 -4.96 5.32 -0.83
N GLY A 60 -5.44 6.09 -1.82
CA GLY A 60 -5.36 7.56 -1.82
C GLY A 60 -3.94 8.14 -1.94
N VAL A 61 -2.93 7.28 -2.15
CA VAL A 61 -1.51 7.68 -2.27
C VAL A 61 -1.10 7.76 -3.74
N TYR A 62 -0.62 8.93 -4.16
CA TYR A 62 -0.19 9.19 -5.54
C TYR A 62 1.26 9.67 -5.61
N LEU A 63 1.95 9.39 -6.72
CA LEU A 63 3.36 9.75 -6.97
C LEU A 63 3.62 11.25 -7.20
N GLY A 64 2.62 12.13 -7.12
CA GLY A 64 2.76 13.55 -7.45
C GLY A 64 1.85 14.50 -6.68
N GLY A 65 1.34 14.08 -5.53
CA GLY A 65 0.35 14.81 -4.76
C GLY A 65 -1.05 14.22 -4.89
N GLY A 66 -1.82 14.32 -3.81
CA GLY A 66 -3.15 13.72 -3.69
C GLY A 66 -4.29 14.72 -3.82
N GLN A 67 -4.04 15.98 -4.17
CA GLN A 67 -5.14 16.94 -4.38
C GLN A 67 -5.77 16.74 -5.76
N THR A 68 -7.02 17.16 -5.93
CA THR A 68 -7.76 17.01 -7.21
C THR A 68 -7.03 17.68 -8.38
N GLN A 69 -6.35 18.81 -8.12
CA GLN A 69 -5.53 19.52 -9.09
C GLN A 69 -4.28 18.73 -9.51
N ASP A 70 -3.66 17.99 -8.59
CA ASP A 70 -2.48 17.17 -8.88
C ASP A 70 -2.84 16.01 -9.82
N LEU A 71 -3.99 15.37 -9.55
CA LEU A 71 -4.54 14.31 -10.41
C LEU A 71 -4.91 14.87 -11.79
N TYR A 72 -5.50 16.06 -11.86
CA TYR A 72 -5.79 16.73 -13.13
C TYR A 72 -4.53 16.90 -13.98
N LEU A 73 -3.44 17.42 -13.39
CA LEU A 73 -2.18 17.59 -14.09
C LEU A 73 -1.62 16.25 -14.58
N ARG A 74 -1.75 15.20 -13.77
CA ARG A 74 -1.29 13.85 -14.11
C ARG A 74 -2.06 13.25 -15.29
N PHE A 75 -3.38 13.44 -15.35
CA PHE A 75 -4.16 12.97 -16.49
C PHE A 75 -3.87 13.78 -17.74
N VAL A 76 -3.84 15.11 -17.66
CA VAL A 76 -3.60 15.95 -18.85
C VAL A 76 -2.17 15.80 -19.38
N GLY A 77 -1.18 15.66 -18.48
CA GLY A 77 0.23 15.57 -18.84
C GLY A 77 0.74 14.14 -19.09
N GLY A 78 0.06 13.11 -18.58
CA GLY A 78 0.59 11.75 -18.57
C GLY A 78 1.79 11.59 -17.64
N MET A 79 2.53 10.49 -17.82
CA MET A 79 3.77 10.21 -17.09
C MET A 79 4.87 9.76 -18.03
N ASP A 80 5.71 10.71 -18.43
CA ASP A 80 6.88 10.43 -19.25
C ASP A 80 7.76 9.32 -18.66
N GLY A 81 8.25 8.45 -19.54
CA GLY A 81 9.01 7.26 -19.16
C GLY A 81 8.16 6.07 -18.74
N THR A 82 6.83 6.21 -18.65
CA THR A 82 5.92 5.11 -18.29
C THR A 82 4.86 4.86 -19.36
N PRO A 83 4.15 3.71 -19.34
CA PRO A 83 3.02 3.46 -20.23
C PRO A 83 1.78 4.34 -20.01
N MET A 84 1.74 5.18 -18.97
CA MET A 84 0.58 6.02 -18.65
C MET A 84 0.53 7.25 -19.58
N PRO A 85 -0.39 7.30 -20.55
CA PRO A 85 -0.41 8.34 -21.56
C PRO A 85 -1.02 9.64 -21.02
N ALA A 86 -0.91 10.69 -21.83
CA ALA A 86 -1.64 11.93 -21.61
C ALA A 86 -3.09 11.81 -22.12
N TYR A 87 -4.02 12.30 -21.31
CA TYR A 87 -5.45 12.41 -21.55
C TYR A 87 -5.89 13.88 -21.56
N GLY A 88 -5.08 14.75 -22.15
CA GLY A 88 -5.39 16.19 -22.29
C GLY A 88 -6.34 16.54 -23.44
N ASN A 89 -6.82 15.53 -24.17
CA ASN A 89 -7.72 15.65 -25.32
C ASN A 89 -8.89 14.64 -25.20
N LEU A 90 -9.48 14.51 -24.01
CA LEU A 90 -10.59 13.57 -23.77
C LEU A 90 -11.77 13.81 -24.69
N SER A 91 -12.06 15.07 -25.07
CA SER A 91 -13.14 15.38 -26.00
C SER A 91 -12.91 14.72 -27.36
N GLU A 92 -11.67 14.74 -27.85
CA GLU A 92 -11.32 14.13 -29.13
C GLU A 92 -11.37 12.60 -29.03
N LEU A 93 -10.78 12.02 -27.99
CA LEU A 93 -10.76 10.58 -27.75
C LEU A 93 -12.17 9.97 -27.63
N LEU A 94 -13.12 10.74 -27.10
CA LEU A 94 -14.50 10.30 -26.86
C LEU A 94 -15.49 10.82 -27.93
N GLY A 95 -15.01 11.54 -28.96
CA GLY A 95 -15.88 12.13 -29.99
C GLY A 95 -16.90 13.14 -29.43
N LYS A 96 -16.53 13.87 -28.38
CA LYS A 96 -17.33 14.91 -27.72
C LYS A 96 -16.91 16.32 -28.17
N PRO A 97 -17.78 17.32 -28.01
CA PRO A 97 -17.43 18.71 -28.29
C PRO A 97 -16.28 19.21 -27.37
N LYS A 98 -15.45 20.11 -27.89
CA LYS A 98 -14.26 20.61 -27.16
C LYS A 98 -14.64 21.38 -25.89
N GLU A 99 -15.81 21.99 -25.85
CA GLU A 99 -16.37 22.65 -24.66
C GLU A 99 -16.58 21.69 -23.47
N ASP A 100 -16.73 20.39 -23.73
CA ASP A 100 -16.89 19.37 -22.68
C ASP A 100 -15.56 18.92 -22.07
N GLU A 101 -14.39 19.28 -22.63
CA GLU A 101 -13.06 18.81 -22.18
C GLU A 101 -12.88 18.99 -20.66
N LYS A 102 -13.20 20.18 -20.15
CA LYS A 102 -13.12 20.50 -18.72
C LYS A 102 -14.03 19.60 -17.88
N LYS A 103 -15.25 19.34 -18.36
CA LYS A 103 -16.23 18.50 -17.68
C LYS A 103 -15.77 17.04 -17.65
N LEU A 104 -15.23 16.54 -18.77
CA LEU A 104 -14.72 15.18 -18.89
C LEU A 104 -13.52 14.94 -17.96
N ALA A 105 -12.54 15.86 -17.97
CA ALA A 105 -11.35 15.77 -17.12
C ALA A 105 -11.71 15.78 -15.63
N TRP A 106 -12.53 16.74 -15.18
CA TRP A 106 -12.97 16.78 -13.78
C TRP A 106 -13.83 15.57 -13.38
N SER A 107 -14.67 15.06 -14.30
CA SER A 107 -15.43 13.84 -14.03
C SER A 107 -14.52 12.65 -13.77
N LEU A 108 -13.47 12.48 -14.58
CA LEU A 108 -12.48 11.41 -14.41
C LEU A 108 -11.72 11.55 -13.08
N VAL A 109 -11.26 12.77 -12.74
CA VAL A 109 -10.62 13.06 -11.44
C VAL A 109 -11.53 12.69 -10.27
N HIS A 110 -12.79 13.14 -10.29
CA HIS A 110 -13.76 12.84 -9.23
C HIS A 110 -14.05 11.36 -9.10
N TYR A 111 -14.09 10.63 -10.22
CA TYR A 111 -14.28 9.19 -10.19
C TYR A 111 -13.08 8.48 -9.57
N VAL A 112 -11.84 8.79 -10.00
CA VAL A 112 -10.64 8.19 -9.40
C VAL A 112 -10.56 8.51 -7.91
N LYS A 113 -10.87 9.74 -7.52
CA LYS A 113 -10.99 10.12 -6.10
C LYS A 113 -12.09 9.37 -5.35
N SER A 114 -13.14 8.93 -6.03
CA SER A 114 -14.19 8.13 -5.38
C SER A 114 -13.81 6.66 -5.17
N LEU A 115 -12.72 6.20 -5.81
CA LEU A 115 -12.19 4.85 -5.61
C LEU A 115 -11.34 4.74 -4.34
N GLU A 116 -10.92 5.87 -3.77
CA GLU A 116 -10.21 5.92 -2.49
C GLU A 116 -11.08 5.25 -1.42
N THR A 117 -10.59 4.13 -0.91
CA THR A 117 -11.11 3.53 0.30
C THR A 117 -10.36 4.20 1.42
N GLY A 118 -10.92 5.31 1.93
CA GLY A 118 -10.40 5.88 3.17
C GLY A 118 -10.31 4.74 4.18
N ILE A 119 -9.15 4.54 4.78
CA ILE A 119 -9.06 3.70 5.97
C ILE A 119 -9.97 4.40 6.97
N SER A 120 -11.19 3.90 7.17
CA SER A 120 -12.12 4.54 8.08
C SER A 120 -11.46 4.53 9.44
N GLU A 121 -11.36 5.67 10.12
CA GLU A 121 -10.81 5.75 11.48
C GLU A 121 -11.48 4.71 12.41
N GLU A 122 -12.74 4.35 12.13
CA GLU A 122 -13.53 3.30 12.80
C GLU A 122 -13.06 1.85 12.55
N ALA A 123 -12.27 1.60 11.51
CA ALA A 123 -11.71 0.29 11.16
C ALA A 123 -10.26 0.09 11.63
N ILE A 124 -9.58 1.18 12.04
CA ILE A 124 -8.23 1.11 12.59
C ILE A 124 -8.38 0.76 14.06
N ASN A 125 -8.16 -0.51 14.43
CA ASN A 125 -8.03 -0.87 15.83
C ASN A 125 -6.66 -0.42 16.35
N THR A 126 -6.47 0.90 16.50
CA THR A 126 -5.23 1.43 17.06
C THR A 126 -5.11 0.98 18.52
N PRO A 127 -3.92 0.57 18.98
CA PRO A 127 -3.74 0.21 20.37
C PRO A 127 -4.01 1.40 21.30
N GLU A 128 -4.92 1.22 22.26
CA GLU A 128 -5.16 2.20 23.32
C GLU A 128 -3.85 2.44 24.09
N ASP A 129 -3.51 3.72 24.32
CA ASP A 129 -2.27 4.17 24.96
C ASP A 129 -0.97 3.63 24.33
N GLY A 130 -1.00 3.21 23.05
CA GLY A 130 0.17 2.65 22.37
C GLY A 130 0.59 1.26 22.87
N LYS A 131 -0.32 0.49 23.48
CA LYS A 131 -0.02 -0.84 24.04
C LYS A 131 -0.64 -1.97 23.22
N ILE A 132 0.21 -2.89 22.75
CA ILE A 132 -0.21 -4.15 22.11
C ILE A 132 -0.31 -5.22 23.20
N THR A 133 -1.50 -5.78 23.39
CA THR A 133 -1.71 -6.86 24.38
C THR A 133 -1.45 -8.23 23.73
N ALA A 134 -0.50 -8.99 24.28
CA ALA A 134 -0.22 -10.34 23.82
C ALA A 134 -1.17 -11.36 24.46
N LEU A 135 -1.77 -12.25 23.66
CA LEU A 135 -2.64 -13.33 24.16
C LEU A 135 -1.81 -14.45 24.79
N ALA A 136 -2.14 -14.82 26.02
CA ALA A 136 -1.56 -15.98 26.68
C ALA A 136 -2.10 -17.29 26.06
N VAL A 137 -1.20 -18.14 25.56
CA VAL A 137 -1.54 -19.44 24.97
C VAL A 137 -1.05 -20.60 25.83
N SER A 138 -1.54 -21.81 25.53
CA SER A 138 -1.18 -23.01 26.30
C SER A 138 0.33 -23.22 26.39
N LYS A 139 0.82 -23.60 27.58
CA LYS A 139 2.23 -23.96 27.80
C LYS A 139 2.70 -25.16 26.96
N ARG A 140 1.76 -25.95 26.42
CA ARG A 140 2.04 -27.09 25.52
C ARG A 140 2.12 -26.68 24.05
N THR A 141 1.74 -25.44 23.70
CA THR A 141 1.87 -24.93 22.34
C THR A 141 3.35 -24.89 21.98
N LYS A 142 3.70 -25.63 20.92
CA LYS A 142 5.04 -25.72 20.38
C LYS A 142 5.30 -24.56 19.41
N SER A 143 6.57 -24.29 19.12
CA SER A 143 7.01 -23.17 18.29
C SER A 143 6.56 -23.27 16.84
N ASP A 144 6.44 -24.48 16.27
CA ASP A 144 5.89 -24.73 14.93
C ASP A 144 4.50 -24.10 14.75
N LYS A 145 3.61 -24.27 15.73
CA LYS A 145 2.27 -23.65 15.70
C LYS A 145 2.28 -22.14 15.87
N LEU A 146 3.30 -21.59 16.52
CA LEU A 146 3.45 -20.14 16.68
C LEU A 146 4.04 -19.49 15.42
N LEU A 147 4.81 -20.24 14.63
CA LEU A 147 5.38 -19.76 13.37
C LEU A 147 4.43 -19.94 12.18
N ASP A 148 3.39 -20.77 12.32
CA ASP A 148 2.32 -20.90 11.33
C ASP A 148 1.32 -19.74 11.45
N ALA A 149 1.44 -18.76 10.55
CA ALA A 149 0.55 -17.60 10.48
C ALA A 149 -0.92 -17.97 10.16
N SER A 150 -1.16 -19.14 9.54
CA SER A 150 -2.51 -19.63 9.23
C SER A 150 -3.18 -20.38 10.38
N SER A 151 -2.44 -20.59 11.48
CA SER A 151 -2.93 -21.31 12.64
C SER A 151 -4.14 -20.62 13.27
N SER A 152 -5.19 -21.39 13.60
CA SER A 152 -6.38 -20.89 14.29
C SER A 152 -6.12 -20.32 15.69
N LEU A 153 -4.89 -20.47 16.19
CA LEU A 153 -4.41 -19.81 17.39
C LEU A 153 -4.44 -18.28 17.25
N TRP A 154 -4.12 -17.75 16.07
CA TRP A 154 -4.10 -16.31 15.80
C TRP A 154 -5.48 -15.67 15.76
N ASN A 155 -6.51 -16.44 15.40
CA ASN A 155 -7.90 -15.95 15.34
C ASN A 155 -8.46 -15.48 16.69
N LYS A 156 -7.77 -15.78 17.79
CA LYS A 156 -8.16 -15.40 19.16
C LYS A 156 -7.38 -14.20 19.69
N ALA A 157 -6.27 -13.84 19.06
CA ALA A 157 -5.46 -12.71 19.49
C ALA A 157 -6.05 -11.42 18.92
N ASP A 158 -6.04 -10.35 19.70
CA ASP A 158 -6.44 -9.04 19.21
C ASP A 158 -5.51 -8.62 18.06
N SER A 159 -6.10 -8.05 17.00
CA SER A 159 -5.38 -7.45 15.88
C SER A 159 -5.36 -5.95 16.04
N TYR A 160 -4.17 -5.37 15.99
CA TYR A 160 -3.95 -3.93 16.11
C TYR A 160 -3.45 -3.38 14.78
N SER A 161 -4.14 -2.37 14.28
CA SER A 161 -3.80 -1.68 13.03
C SER A 161 -2.80 -0.57 13.32
N ILE A 162 -1.54 -0.76 12.91
CA ILE A 162 -0.46 0.20 13.15
C ILE A 162 -0.18 1.01 11.87
N PRO A 163 -0.53 2.30 11.82
CA PRO A 163 -0.16 3.15 10.69
C PRO A 163 1.35 3.40 10.68
N ILE A 164 2.01 3.09 9.57
CA ILE A 164 3.42 3.36 9.33
C ILE A 164 3.58 4.48 8.30
N SER A 165 4.45 5.44 8.61
CA SER A 165 4.77 6.56 7.73
C SER A 165 6.13 6.39 7.08
N ARG A 166 6.32 6.96 5.89
CA ARG A 166 7.64 7.09 5.29
C ARG A 166 8.51 8.04 6.13
N LEU A 167 9.75 7.64 6.39
CA LEU A 167 10.68 8.31 7.32
C LEU A 167 10.84 9.84 7.09
N TRP A 168 10.67 10.32 5.86
CA TRP A 168 10.87 11.73 5.47
C TRP A 168 9.58 12.46 5.03
N GLN A 169 8.41 11.83 5.16
CA GLN A 169 7.12 12.39 4.72
C GLN A 169 6.09 12.33 5.86
N SER A 170 6.40 13.01 6.97
CA SER A 170 5.57 13.04 8.20
C SER A 170 4.19 13.68 8.02
N ASP A 171 4.03 14.56 7.03
CA ASP A 171 2.88 15.46 6.95
C ASP A 171 1.77 14.97 6.00
N ASN A 172 1.97 13.83 5.34
CA ASN A 172 0.96 13.23 4.47
C ASN A 172 0.30 12.04 5.16
N VAL A 173 -1.04 12.00 5.06
CA VAL A 173 -2.00 11.00 5.57
C VAL A 173 -1.84 9.60 4.93
N ASN A 174 -0.66 9.32 4.36
CA ASN A 174 -0.33 8.16 3.54
C ASN A 174 0.25 7.04 4.41
N TYR A 175 -0.52 6.58 5.37
CA TYR A 175 -0.13 5.44 6.20
C TYR A 175 -0.31 4.14 5.42
N GLN A 176 0.74 3.34 5.28
CA GLN A 176 0.51 1.90 5.14
C GLN A 176 0.10 1.38 6.52
N VAL A 177 -0.77 0.38 6.57
CA VAL A 177 -1.17 -0.22 7.84
C VAL A 177 -0.51 -1.58 7.92
N VAL A 178 0.12 -1.83 9.07
CA VAL A 178 0.59 -3.16 9.44
C VAL A 178 -0.32 -3.68 10.54
N GLU A 179 -0.99 -4.79 10.29
CA GLU A 179 -1.75 -5.52 11.30
C GLU A 179 -0.78 -6.30 12.19
N VAL A 180 -0.90 -6.08 13.50
CA VAL A 180 -0.02 -6.69 14.49
C VAL A 180 -0.85 -7.50 15.48
N GLN A 181 -0.48 -8.77 15.62
CA GLN A 181 -1.00 -9.66 16.65
C GLN A 181 0.17 -10.21 17.47
N ALA A 182 -0.02 -10.39 18.78
CA ALA A 182 1.01 -10.95 19.65
C ALA A 182 0.45 -12.09 20.51
N VAL A 183 1.24 -13.15 20.68
CA VAL A 183 0.91 -14.29 21.53
C VAL A 183 2.13 -14.70 22.34
N TYR A 184 1.92 -15.27 23.51
CA TYR A 184 3.03 -15.73 24.35
C TYR A 184 2.67 -16.94 25.22
N ASN A 185 3.70 -17.66 25.64
CA ASN A 185 3.63 -18.66 26.70
C ASN A 185 4.87 -18.56 27.59
N SER A 186 5.09 -19.54 28.48
CA SER A 186 6.23 -19.52 29.41
C SER A 186 7.61 -19.71 28.76
N LYS A 187 7.68 -19.93 27.44
CA LYS A 187 8.92 -20.21 26.70
C LYS A 187 9.11 -19.30 25.49
N TYR A 188 8.03 -18.88 24.85
CA TYR A 188 8.05 -18.17 23.58
C TYR A 188 7.14 -16.95 23.63
N ILE A 189 7.56 -15.93 22.89
CA ILE A 189 6.71 -14.85 22.40
C ILE A 189 6.74 -14.93 20.88
N ALA A 190 5.61 -14.71 20.23
CA ALA A 190 5.51 -14.63 18.79
C ALA A 190 4.67 -13.40 18.42
N ILE A 191 5.11 -12.70 17.38
CA ILE A 191 4.46 -11.51 16.84
C ILE A 191 4.18 -11.81 15.37
N LYS A 192 2.93 -11.65 14.97
CA LYS A 192 2.48 -11.75 13.58
C LYS A 192 2.35 -10.33 13.03
N LEU A 193 2.99 -10.09 11.90
CA LEU A 193 2.86 -8.87 11.11
C LEU A 193 2.18 -9.26 9.79
N GLU A 194 1.16 -8.52 9.39
CA GLU A 194 0.43 -8.70 8.14
C GLU A 194 0.24 -7.33 7.49
N TRP A 195 0.59 -7.21 6.21
CA TRP A 195 0.47 -5.98 5.46
C TRP A 195 0.07 -6.29 4.02
N ASP A 196 -0.62 -5.36 3.39
CA ASP A 196 -0.93 -5.45 1.96
C ASP A 196 0.31 -5.11 1.14
N ASP A 197 0.71 -6.06 0.30
CA ASP A 197 1.79 -5.88 -0.66
C ASP A 197 1.32 -6.16 -2.08
N ILE A 198 1.65 -5.25 -3.00
CA ILE A 198 1.28 -5.35 -4.42
C ILE A 198 2.42 -6.04 -5.18
N THR A 199 3.65 -5.99 -4.67
CA THR A 199 4.79 -6.74 -5.18
C THR A 199 4.99 -7.99 -4.32
N SER A 200 5.53 -9.05 -4.92
CA SER A 200 6.01 -10.21 -4.17
C SER A 200 7.49 -10.32 -4.46
N ASP A 201 8.28 -9.54 -3.73
CA ASP A 201 9.71 -9.35 -4.00
C ASP A 201 10.52 -10.45 -3.28
N THR A 202 10.26 -11.69 -3.72
CA THR A 202 10.80 -12.93 -3.16
C THR A 202 12.14 -13.35 -3.77
N SER A 203 12.62 -12.66 -4.81
CA SER A 203 13.78 -13.13 -5.59
C SER A 203 14.80 -12.03 -5.91
N LEU A 204 16.08 -12.38 -5.78
CA LEU A 204 17.24 -11.55 -6.13
C LEU A 204 17.71 -11.91 -7.54
N TYR A 205 17.11 -11.34 -8.58
CA TYR A 205 17.63 -11.53 -9.94
C TYR A 205 18.47 -10.33 -10.41
N ARG A 206 18.32 -9.16 -9.79
CA ARG A 206 19.04 -7.92 -10.17
C ARG A 206 19.52 -7.13 -8.94
N VAL A 207 20.55 -6.29 -9.13
CA VAL A 207 21.11 -5.41 -8.08
C VAL A 207 20.10 -4.35 -7.60
N GLN A 208 19.11 -4.05 -8.43
CA GLN A 208 18.03 -3.09 -8.18
C GLN A 208 16.77 -3.71 -7.56
N ASP A 209 16.72 -5.02 -7.34
CA ASP A 209 15.59 -5.68 -6.69
C ASP A 209 15.76 -5.56 -5.17
N PHE A 210 14.81 -4.92 -4.50
CA PHE A 210 14.80 -4.81 -3.03
C PHE A 210 13.76 -5.77 -2.47
N GLN A 211 14.16 -6.55 -1.47
CA GLN A 211 13.32 -7.57 -0.85
C GLN A 211 12.35 -6.98 0.15
N ASP A 212 11.19 -7.64 0.27
CA ASP A 212 10.27 -7.38 1.38
C ASP A 212 10.95 -7.72 2.70
N ALA A 213 10.86 -6.78 3.63
CA ALA A 213 11.48 -6.89 4.94
C ALA A 213 10.64 -6.16 5.98
N ALA A 214 10.62 -6.72 7.18
CA ALA A 214 9.94 -6.15 8.33
C ALA A 214 10.86 -6.19 9.55
N ALA A 215 10.81 -5.14 10.36
CA ALA A 215 11.62 -5.03 11.56
C ALA A 215 10.76 -4.62 12.76
N ILE A 216 11.02 -5.24 13.91
CA ILE A 216 10.49 -4.81 15.20
C ILE A 216 11.68 -4.37 16.05
N GLN A 217 11.66 -3.12 16.48
CA GLN A 217 12.67 -2.54 17.35
C GLN A 217 12.18 -2.51 18.79
N PHE A 218 12.97 -3.07 19.70
CA PHE A 218 12.74 -3.04 21.13
C PHE A 218 13.72 -2.08 21.79
N SER A 219 13.20 -1.21 22.66
CA SER A 219 14.02 -0.48 23.61
C SER A 219 14.40 -1.41 24.76
N ILE A 220 15.70 -1.58 25.00
CA ILE A 220 16.21 -2.50 26.03
C ILE A 220 16.04 -1.88 27.43
N ASP A 221 16.12 -0.55 27.53
CA ASP A 221 16.05 0.19 28.79
C ASP A 221 14.72 0.94 28.99
N GLY A 222 13.81 0.87 28.01
CA GLY A 222 12.49 1.51 28.05
C GLY A 222 12.48 2.96 27.54
N THR A 223 13.60 3.49 27.06
CA THR A 223 13.68 4.82 26.42
C THR A 223 13.00 4.78 25.05
N MET A 224 12.00 5.64 24.81
CA MET A 224 11.19 5.64 23.58
C MET A 224 11.37 6.88 22.68
N ASP A 225 12.08 7.92 23.12
CA ASP A 225 12.05 9.26 22.51
C ASP A 225 13.02 9.48 21.32
N PHE A 226 13.55 8.42 20.72
CA PHE A 226 14.44 8.53 19.57
C PHE A 226 13.97 7.68 18.39
N HIS A 227 13.58 8.33 17.29
CA HIS A 227 13.15 7.68 16.03
C HIS A 227 14.29 7.01 15.23
N GLY A 228 15.49 6.87 15.80
CA GLY A 228 16.59 6.14 15.17
C GLY A 228 16.81 4.76 15.78
N MET A 229 17.85 4.06 15.31
CA MET A 229 18.20 2.71 15.72
C MET A 229 19.00 2.68 17.03
N GLY A 230 18.53 3.44 18.03
CA GLY A 230 19.20 3.62 19.32
C GLY A 230 20.41 4.56 19.29
N SER A 231 21.12 4.59 20.40
CA SER A 231 22.39 5.30 20.58
C SER A 231 23.36 4.46 21.39
N LYS A 232 24.60 4.95 21.59
CA LYS A 232 25.57 4.28 22.46
C LYS A 232 25.04 4.06 23.88
N ASP A 233 24.29 5.03 24.40
CA ASP A 233 23.80 5.03 25.77
C ASP A 233 22.42 4.37 25.89
N HIS A 234 21.68 4.29 24.78
CA HIS A 234 20.35 3.68 24.67
C HIS A 234 20.30 2.68 23.51
N PRO A 235 20.89 1.48 23.66
CA PRO A 235 20.91 0.47 22.61
C PRO A 235 19.51 -0.14 22.39
N THR A 236 19.27 -0.59 21.17
CA THR A 236 18.03 -1.27 20.77
C THR A 236 18.31 -2.71 20.35
N ASP A 237 17.32 -3.58 20.52
CA ASP A 237 17.30 -4.91 19.90
C ASP A 237 16.36 -4.86 18.69
N ILE A 238 16.79 -5.41 17.55
CA ILE A 238 16.02 -5.36 16.31
C ILE A 238 15.82 -6.77 15.80
N TRP A 239 14.57 -7.21 15.83
CA TRP A 239 14.17 -8.44 15.17
C TRP A 239 13.86 -8.11 13.73
N PHE A 240 14.70 -8.62 12.84
CA PHE A 240 14.62 -8.32 11.42
C PHE A 240 14.29 -9.56 10.62
N TRP A 241 13.24 -9.47 9.80
CA TRP A 241 12.81 -10.50 8.88
C TRP A 241 13.00 -10.04 7.43
N LYS A 242 13.38 -10.99 6.57
CA LYS A 242 13.47 -10.82 5.11
C LYS A 242 12.82 -12.01 4.41
N SER A 243 12.16 -11.76 3.29
CA SER A 243 11.46 -12.78 2.49
C SER A 243 12.34 -13.98 2.10
N GLU A 244 13.59 -13.73 1.70
CA GLU A 244 14.55 -14.78 1.30
C GLU A 244 14.95 -15.72 2.44
N TRP A 245 15.11 -15.21 3.66
CA TRP A 245 15.50 -16.04 4.81
C TRP A 245 14.44 -17.09 5.14
N GLN A 246 13.17 -16.77 4.86
CA GLN A 246 12.07 -17.73 4.99
C GLN A 246 12.11 -18.80 3.88
N MET A 247 12.46 -18.42 2.64
CA MET A 247 12.58 -19.37 1.53
C MET A 247 13.70 -20.40 1.76
N GLN A 248 14.87 -19.96 2.22
CA GLN A 248 15.98 -20.86 2.53
C GLN A 248 15.60 -21.86 3.63
N LYS A 249 14.89 -21.40 4.67
CA LYS A 249 14.40 -22.27 5.72
C LYS A 249 13.37 -23.29 5.21
N ASN A 250 12.47 -22.88 4.32
CA ASN A 250 11.47 -23.77 3.74
C ASN A 250 12.13 -24.85 2.85
N SER A 251 13.14 -24.50 2.05
CA SER A 251 13.87 -25.47 1.21
C SER A 251 14.63 -26.52 2.03
N ASP A 252 15.14 -26.16 3.20
CA ASP A 252 15.81 -27.11 4.10
C ASP A 252 14.82 -28.10 4.73
N THR A 253 13.56 -27.70 4.95
CA THR A 253 12.49 -28.60 5.43
C THR A 253 11.93 -29.54 4.36
N ASP A 254 11.89 -29.13 3.08
CA ASP A 254 11.40 -29.97 1.98
C ASP A 254 12.44 -30.98 1.48
N SER A 255 13.69 -30.86 1.92
CA SER A 255 14.81 -31.72 1.55
C SER A 255 15.05 -32.91 2.51
N ASN A 256 14.16 -33.12 3.49
CA ASN A 256 14.22 -34.23 4.48
C ASN A 256 13.04 -35.20 4.38
#